data_AF-A0A2T9YES5-F1
#
_entry.id   AF-A0A2T9YES5-F1
#
_cell.length_a   1.000
_cell.length_b   1.000
_cell.length_c   1.000
_cell.angle_alpha   90.00
_cell.angle_beta   90.00
_cell.angle_gamma   90.00
#
_symmetry.space_group_name_H-M   'P 1'
#
loop_
_entity.id
_entity.type
_entity.pdbx_description
1 polymer ?
#
loop_
_entity_poly.entity_id
_entity_poly.type
_entity_poly.pdbx_seq_one_letter_code
_entity_poly.pdbx_strand_id
1 'polypeptide(L)'
;MKEGSELISISQRITSVLNDAQRSGAPHQKLAVELRKVQEGDRKDHGVGQVDETEKTFISEFIQKLNFVLAVKKKEAAPERILKFIVSFIHYGYKKEAKRIQKLNASKMDLDDVFEINKQSDSDDNIDTVTSRFTESIILHLLHGFLSKEKMIRLRCCQLVSMLVLLMKEIELVDKEAGVRANASVALCRLLIGNHINHLSSLNKLIDLLKYDNNAEVRRAIMLGIEINVDTIPWLLERARDQDAINRKNLFFKILPKIDYKILSIEKRENLLTTGIRDRDPAVHQACIQLIANSWLKDADFNLIT
;
A
#
# COMPACT_ATOMS: atom_id res chain seq x y z
N MET A 1 22.21 -49.90 9.28
CA MET A 1 22.63 -48.50 9.05
C MET A 1 21.62 -47.85 8.12
N LYS A 2 20.72 -47.04 8.66
CA LYS A 2 19.83 -46.17 7.88
C LYS A 2 20.38 -44.75 8.03
N GLU A 3 21.30 -44.38 7.15
CA GLU A 3 21.77 -43.01 7.00
C GLU A 3 21.73 -42.67 5.51
N GLY A 4 20.98 -41.63 5.18
CA GLY A 4 20.72 -41.23 3.80
C GLY A 4 19.32 -40.67 3.56
N SER A 5 18.74 -39.96 4.53
CA SER A 5 17.70 -38.98 4.18
C SER A 5 18.42 -37.79 3.52
N GLU A 6 18.48 -37.79 2.19
CA GLU A 6 18.97 -36.62 1.44
C GLU A 6 18.22 -35.37 1.92
N LEU A 7 18.96 -34.44 2.53
CA LEU A 7 18.44 -33.12 2.88
C LEU A 7 18.00 -32.47 1.56
N ILE A 8 16.68 -32.41 1.32
CA ILE A 8 16.09 -31.77 0.15
C ILE A 8 16.68 -30.37 0.02
N SER A 9 17.33 -30.07 -1.10
CA SER A 9 18.04 -28.81 -1.27
C SER A 9 17.07 -27.63 -1.26
N ILE A 10 17.55 -26.44 -0.88
CA ILE A 10 16.76 -25.19 -0.92
C ILE A 10 16.10 -25.01 -2.29
N SER A 11 16.84 -25.31 -3.36
CA SER A 11 16.36 -25.27 -4.75
C SER A 11 15.15 -26.19 -4.99
N GLN A 12 15.19 -27.42 -4.50
CA GLN A 12 14.10 -28.39 -4.64
C GLN A 12 12.86 -27.94 -3.87
N ARG A 13 13.03 -27.40 -2.64
CA ARG A 13 11.92 -26.89 -1.83
C ARG A 13 11.25 -25.68 -2.48
N ILE A 14 12.03 -24.71 -2.98
CA ILE A 14 11.51 -23.56 -3.74
C ILE A 14 10.74 -24.04 -4.97
N THR A 15 11.31 -24.99 -5.73
CA THR A 15 10.67 -25.56 -6.92
C THR A 15 9.34 -26.23 -6.60
N SER A 16 9.27 -27.01 -5.52
CA SER A 16 8.02 -27.64 -5.08
C SER A 16 6.93 -26.61 -4.79
N VAL A 17 7.27 -25.59 -4.00
CA VAL A 17 6.32 -24.51 -3.66
C VAL A 17 5.83 -23.77 -4.91
N LEU A 18 6.73 -23.40 -5.81
CA LEU A 18 6.36 -22.68 -7.04
C LEU A 18 5.50 -23.54 -7.98
N ASN A 19 5.76 -24.86 -8.02
CA ASN A 19 4.95 -25.80 -8.79
C ASN A 19 3.51 -25.91 -8.28
N ASP A 20 3.30 -25.81 -6.98
CA ASP A 20 1.95 -25.78 -6.41
C ASP A 20 1.29 -24.41 -6.58
N ALA A 21 2.07 -23.32 -6.43
CA ALA A 21 1.57 -21.95 -6.59
C ALA A 21 1.07 -21.64 -8.01
N GLN A 22 1.64 -22.26 -9.05
CA GLN A 22 1.20 -22.06 -10.44
C GLN A 22 -0.11 -22.77 -10.79
N ARG A 23 -0.49 -23.81 -10.05
CA ARG A 23 -1.71 -24.58 -10.31
C ARG A 23 -2.96 -23.83 -9.87
N SER A 24 -2.94 -23.23 -8.68
CA SER A 24 -4.08 -22.49 -8.12
C SER A 24 -3.63 -21.37 -7.18
N GLY A 25 -4.45 -20.33 -7.07
CA GLY A 25 -4.29 -19.24 -6.09
C GLY A 25 -4.74 -19.61 -4.68
N ALA A 26 -5.62 -20.60 -4.54
CA ALA A 26 -6.20 -20.99 -3.24
C ALA A 26 -5.16 -21.32 -2.15
N PRO A 27 -4.06 -22.07 -2.42
CA PRO A 27 -3.09 -22.41 -1.38
C PRO A 27 -2.04 -21.34 -1.11
N HIS A 28 -2.07 -20.17 -1.77
CA HIS A 28 -0.98 -19.17 -1.70
C HIS A 28 -0.61 -18.75 -0.28
N GLN A 29 -1.60 -18.56 0.61
CA GLN A 29 -1.32 -18.23 2.02
C GLN A 29 -0.55 -19.33 2.74
N LYS A 30 -0.94 -20.60 2.53
CA LYS A 30 -0.25 -21.76 3.13
C LYS A 30 1.15 -21.93 2.55
N LEU A 31 1.29 -21.80 1.22
CA LEU A 31 2.57 -21.90 0.52
C LEU A 31 3.54 -20.78 0.93
N ALA A 32 3.05 -19.58 1.24
CA ALA A 32 3.88 -18.47 1.73
C ALA A 32 4.49 -18.80 3.10
N VAL A 33 3.71 -19.42 4.00
CA VAL A 33 4.18 -19.89 5.31
C VAL A 33 5.25 -20.97 5.13
N GLU A 34 5.04 -21.90 4.20
CA GLU A 34 5.99 -22.98 3.90
C GLU A 34 7.30 -22.43 3.33
N LEU A 35 7.21 -21.55 2.32
CA LEU A 35 8.38 -20.91 1.70
C LEU A 35 9.14 -20.06 2.71
N ARG A 36 8.45 -19.42 3.66
CA ARG A 36 9.11 -18.64 4.70
C ARG A 36 9.98 -19.52 5.61
N LYS A 37 9.57 -20.76 5.90
CA LYS A 37 10.42 -21.72 6.62
C LYS A 37 11.65 -22.13 5.79
N VAL A 38 11.57 -22.11 4.46
CA VAL A 38 12.73 -22.34 3.60
C VAL A 38 13.68 -21.13 3.68
N GLN A 39 13.14 -19.91 3.58
CA GLN A 39 13.90 -18.66 3.63
C GLN A 39 14.59 -18.44 4.98
N GLU A 40 13.91 -18.76 6.08
CA GLU A 40 14.49 -18.61 7.42
C GLU A 40 15.50 -19.70 7.75
N GLY A 41 15.37 -20.91 7.21
CA GLY A 41 16.23 -22.04 7.59
C GLY A 41 16.26 -22.22 9.10
N ASP A 42 17.46 -22.31 9.67
CA ASP A 42 17.69 -22.51 11.12
C ASP A 42 17.94 -21.19 11.88
N ARG A 43 17.71 -20.02 11.25
CA ARG A 43 17.98 -18.73 11.88
C ARG A 43 17.05 -18.48 13.08
N LYS A 44 17.63 -17.96 14.17
CA LYS A 44 16.92 -17.69 15.44
C LYS A 44 16.52 -16.23 15.64
N ASP A 45 17.01 -15.34 14.81
CA ASP A 45 16.70 -13.90 14.82
C ASP A 45 15.32 -13.58 14.21
N HIS A 46 14.61 -14.61 13.72
CA HIS A 46 13.28 -14.52 13.12
C HIS A 46 13.16 -13.46 12.01
N GLY A 47 14.25 -13.22 11.27
CA GLY A 47 14.27 -12.35 10.10
C GLY A 47 14.61 -10.88 10.37
N VAL A 48 15.04 -10.55 11.59
CA VAL A 48 15.43 -9.18 12.01
C VAL A 48 16.95 -9.05 12.24
N GLY A 49 17.71 -10.15 12.10
CA GLY A 49 19.16 -10.11 12.24
C GLY A 49 19.90 -9.96 10.92
N GLN A 50 21.23 -10.07 11.00
CA GLN A 50 22.14 -9.87 9.89
C GLN A 50 21.93 -10.87 8.75
N VAL A 51 22.48 -10.55 7.59
CA VAL A 51 22.48 -11.45 6.42
C VAL A 51 23.24 -12.72 6.76
N ASP A 52 22.64 -13.87 6.44
CA ASP A 52 23.28 -15.19 6.59
C ASP A 52 23.47 -15.86 5.21
N GLU A 53 24.26 -16.93 5.16
CA GLU A 53 24.53 -17.66 3.91
C GLU A 53 23.29 -18.40 3.37
N THR A 54 22.35 -18.76 4.24
CA THR A 54 21.08 -19.41 3.85
C THR A 54 20.21 -18.43 3.08
N GLU A 55 20.15 -17.18 3.52
CA GLU A 55 19.44 -16.07 2.90
C GLU A 55 20.00 -15.76 1.50
N LYS A 56 21.33 -15.66 1.37
CA LYS A 56 22.00 -15.48 0.06
C LYS A 56 21.68 -16.63 -0.89
N THR A 57 21.78 -17.87 -0.40
CA THR A 57 21.49 -19.08 -1.19
C THR A 57 20.02 -19.10 -1.63
N PHE A 58 19.10 -18.76 -0.72
CA PHE A 58 17.68 -18.66 -1.02
C PHE A 58 17.39 -17.62 -2.10
N ILE A 59 17.94 -16.41 -1.98
CA ILE A 59 17.76 -15.33 -2.96
C ILE A 59 18.24 -15.77 -4.34
N SER A 60 19.46 -16.31 -4.43
CA SER A 60 20.04 -16.78 -5.69
C SER A 60 19.18 -17.86 -6.35
N GLU A 61 18.80 -18.89 -5.59
CA GLU A 61 17.95 -19.98 -6.10
C GLU A 61 16.56 -19.49 -6.50
N PHE A 62 15.96 -18.58 -5.73
CA PHE A 62 14.65 -18.02 -6.03
C PHE A 62 14.69 -17.20 -7.33
N ILE A 63 15.71 -16.36 -7.52
CA ILE A 63 15.91 -15.56 -8.73
C ILE A 63 16.08 -16.47 -9.95
N GLN A 64 16.83 -17.57 -9.83
CA GLN A 64 16.94 -18.54 -10.91
C GLN A 64 15.58 -19.12 -11.29
N LYS A 65 14.73 -19.48 -10.32
CA LYS A 65 13.38 -19.99 -10.61
C LYS A 65 12.47 -18.92 -11.21
N LEU A 66 12.57 -17.69 -10.71
CA LEU A 66 11.83 -16.54 -11.24
C LEU A 66 12.18 -16.29 -12.72
N ASN A 67 13.43 -16.45 -13.14
CA ASN A 67 13.82 -16.27 -14.54
C ASN A 67 13.05 -17.19 -15.50
N PHE A 68 12.77 -18.44 -15.12
CA PHE A 68 11.95 -19.34 -15.93
C PHE A 68 10.52 -18.83 -16.07
N VAL A 69 9.95 -18.28 -14.99
CA VAL A 69 8.60 -17.70 -14.98
C VAL A 69 8.54 -16.46 -15.89
N LEU A 70 9.55 -15.59 -15.80
CA LEU A 70 9.65 -14.39 -16.63
C LEU A 70 9.77 -14.73 -18.12
N ALA A 71 10.52 -15.78 -18.45
CA ALA A 71 10.82 -16.19 -19.83
C ALA A 71 9.65 -16.86 -20.59
N VAL A 72 8.52 -17.17 -19.95
CA VAL A 72 7.38 -17.83 -20.63
C VAL A 72 6.83 -16.94 -21.75
N LYS A 73 7.00 -17.34 -23.01
CA LYS A 73 6.69 -16.48 -24.17
C LYS A 73 5.20 -16.21 -24.40
N LYS A 74 4.31 -17.01 -23.80
CA LYS A 74 2.87 -16.89 -23.96
C LYS A 74 2.23 -16.30 -22.71
N LYS A 75 1.07 -15.65 -22.88
CA LYS A 75 0.23 -15.20 -21.77
C LYS A 75 -0.53 -16.40 -21.24
N GLU A 76 -0.12 -16.87 -20.07
CA GLU A 76 -0.65 -18.08 -19.43
C GLU A 76 -0.97 -17.78 -17.97
N ALA A 77 -1.96 -18.46 -17.39
CA ALA A 77 -2.37 -18.21 -16.01
C ALA A 77 -1.31 -18.64 -14.99
N ALA A 78 -0.47 -19.63 -15.31
CA ALA A 78 0.56 -20.15 -14.42
C ALA A 78 1.59 -19.09 -13.99
N PRO A 79 2.28 -18.38 -14.93
CA PRO A 79 3.15 -17.27 -14.57
C PRO A 79 2.46 -16.17 -13.76
N GLU A 80 1.24 -15.79 -14.14
CA GLU A 80 0.49 -14.74 -13.43
C GLU A 80 0.18 -15.12 -11.97
N ARG A 81 -0.14 -16.40 -11.73
CA ARG A 81 -0.34 -16.91 -10.36
C ARG A 81 0.97 -16.90 -9.56
N ILE A 82 2.10 -17.22 -10.19
CA ILE A 82 3.40 -17.14 -9.51
C ILE A 82 3.72 -15.68 -9.15
N LEU A 83 3.50 -14.71 -10.04
CA LEU A 83 3.73 -13.30 -9.71
C LEU A 83 2.87 -12.84 -8.52
N LYS A 84 1.59 -13.24 -8.49
CA LYS A 84 0.69 -12.97 -7.35
C LYS A 84 1.14 -13.67 -6.07
N PHE A 85 1.64 -14.90 -6.18
CA PHE A 85 2.20 -15.64 -5.05
C PHE A 85 3.42 -14.92 -4.45
N ILE A 86 4.33 -14.41 -5.27
CA ILE A 86 5.51 -13.65 -4.83
C ILE A 86 5.09 -12.44 -3.97
N VAL A 87 4.10 -11.68 -4.44
CA VAL A 87 3.55 -10.53 -3.71
C VAL A 87 2.91 -10.99 -2.39
N SER A 88 2.15 -12.08 -2.42
CA SER A 88 1.56 -12.66 -1.21
C SER A 88 2.60 -13.14 -0.20
N PHE A 89 3.71 -13.71 -0.68
CA PHE A 89 4.82 -14.18 0.15
C PHE A 89 5.54 -13.01 0.84
N ILE A 90 5.87 -11.97 0.09
CA ILE A 90 6.51 -10.75 0.63
C ILE A 90 5.58 -10.07 1.64
N HIS A 91 4.29 -9.95 1.33
CA HIS A 91 3.30 -9.38 2.25
C HIS A 91 3.20 -10.19 3.56
N TYR A 92 3.25 -11.53 3.47
CA TYR A 92 3.30 -12.38 4.65
C TYR A 92 4.57 -12.13 5.49
N GLY A 93 5.73 -11.99 4.83
CA GLY A 93 7.01 -11.66 5.48
C GLY A 93 6.94 -10.38 6.31
N TYR A 94 6.53 -9.27 5.70
CA TYR A 94 6.38 -7.97 6.38
C TYR A 94 5.40 -8.05 7.57
N LYS A 95 4.26 -8.73 7.40
CA LYS A 95 3.29 -8.93 8.50
C LYS A 95 3.86 -9.74 9.66
N LYS A 96 4.66 -10.76 9.37
CA LYS A 96 5.29 -11.61 10.38
C LYS A 96 6.35 -10.82 11.15
N GLU A 97 7.20 -10.08 10.44
CA GLU A 97 8.29 -9.29 11.02
C GLU A 97 7.77 -8.09 11.81
N ALA A 98 6.75 -7.36 11.31
CA ALA A 98 6.14 -6.24 12.03
C ALA A 98 5.60 -6.66 13.41
N LYS A 99 4.90 -7.80 13.48
CA LYS A 99 4.44 -8.38 14.76
C LYS A 99 5.58 -8.73 15.71
N ARG A 100 6.74 -9.12 15.18
CA ARG A 100 7.92 -9.46 15.98
C ARG A 100 8.62 -8.22 16.50
N ILE A 101 8.82 -7.22 15.65
CA ILE A 101 9.39 -5.91 16.00
C ILE A 101 8.55 -5.27 17.11
N GLN A 102 7.22 -5.27 16.96
CA GLN A 102 6.32 -4.75 18.00
C GLN A 102 6.52 -5.46 19.36
N LYS A 103 6.64 -6.79 19.36
CA LYS A 103 6.90 -7.57 20.58
C LYS A 103 8.27 -7.25 21.20
N LEU A 104 9.30 -7.10 20.38
CA LEU A 104 10.65 -6.75 20.85
C LEU A 104 10.67 -5.36 21.49
N ASN A 105 9.98 -4.39 20.90
CA ASN A 105 9.91 -3.03 21.44
C ASN A 105 9.10 -2.97 22.74
N ALA A 106 8.01 -3.74 22.85
CA ALA A 106 7.24 -3.85 24.09
C ALA A 106 8.09 -4.41 25.25
N SER A 107 8.87 -5.46 24.97
CA SER A 107 9.76 -6.08 25.97
C SER A 107 10.96 -5.22 26.38
N LYS A 108 11.40 -4.27 25.54
CA LYS A 108 12.42 -3.27 25.90
C LYS A 108 11.86 -2.18 26.83
N MET A 109 10.63 -1.72 26.60
CA MET A 109 9.97 -0.74 27.49
C MET A 109 9.83 -1.26 28.93
N ASP A 110 9.56 -2.55 29.13
CA ASP A 110 9.46 -3.15 30.47
C ASP A 110 10.82 -3.23 31.22
N LEU A 111 11.95 -3.09 30.52
CA LEU A 111 13.31 -3.20 31.08
C LEU A 111 13.99 -1.83 31.27
N ASP A 112 13.67 -0.85 30.42
CA ASP A 112 14.33 0.47 30.41
C ASP A 112 13.72 1.47 31.41
N ASP A 113 12.62 1.13 32.11
CA ASP A 113 11.97 1.97 33.14
C ASP A 113 12.80 2.16 34.43
N VAL A 114 14.03 1.63 34.51
CA VAL A 114 14.91 1.79 35.68
C VAL A 114 16.12 2.70 35.41
N PHE A 115 16.62 2.81 34.18
CA PHE A 115 17.77 3.70 33.87
C PHE A 115 17.85 4.01 32.36
N GLU A 116 17.36 5.17 31.92
CA GLU A 116 18.07 6.11 31.00
C GLU A 116 17.13 7.22 30.49
N ILE A 117 17.24 8.39 31.10
CA ILE A 117 16.88 9.67 30.49
C ILE A 117 18.00 10.00 29.48
N ASN A 118 17.64 10.27 28.22
CA ASN A 118 18.49 10.73 27.11
C ASN A 118 19.31 9.70 26.31
N LYS A 119 18.64 8.86 25.54
CA LYS A 119 19.08 8.58 24.16
C LYS A 119 17.95 8.89 23.18
N GLN A 120 17.99 10.11 22.63
CA GLN A 120 17.52 10.32 21.26
C GLN A 120 18.32 9.38 20.35
N SER A 121 17.73 8.23 20.06
CA SER A 121 18.24 7.30 19.07
C SER A 121 17.67 7.74 17.72
N ASP A 122 18.40 8.61 17.03
CA ASP A 122 18.25 8.91 15.60
C ASP A 122 18.63 7.67 14.73
N SER A 123 18.13 6.48 15.07
CA SER A 123 18.43 5.23 14.35
C SER A 123 17.38 4.12 14.48
N ASP A 124 16.10 4.47 14.69
CA ASP A 124 14.96 3.53 14.52
C ASP A 124 14.47 3.48 13.05
N ASP A 125 15.12 4.24 12.16
CA ASP A 125 14.77 4.35 10.75
C ASP A 125 15.27 3.14 9.95
N ASN A 126 14.33 2.29 9.52
CA ASN A 126 14.52 1.06 8.72
C ASN A 126 15.33 -0.04 9.41
N ILE A 127 14.67 -0.79 10.30
CA ILE A 127 15.12 -2.14 10.66
C ILE A 127 15.25 -2.96 9.37
N ASP A 128 16.47 -3.26 8.98
CA ASP A 128 16.72 -4.06 7.79
C ASP A 128 16.40 -5.54 8.08
N THR A 129 15.33 -6.01 7.45
CA THR A 129 14.76 -7.35 7.63
C THR A 129 15.08 -8.26 6.44
N VAL A 130 14.92 -9.56 6.64
CA VAL A 130 15.02 -10.54 5.56
C VAL A 130 14.01 -10.24 4.44
N THR A 131 12.80 -9.77 4.78
CA THR A 131 11.82 -9.41 3.76
C THR A 131 12.20 -8.13 3.00
N SER A 132 12.74 -7.10 3.66
CA SER A 132 13.19 -5.88 2.97
C SER A 132 14.33 -6.19 2.00
N ARG A 133 15.36 -6.91 2.44
CA ARG A 133 16.49 -7.33 1.59
C ARG A 133 16.06 -8.23 0.43
N PHE A 134 15.16 -9.17 0.68
CA PHE A 134 14.61 -10.03 -0.38
C PHE A 134 13.82 -9.19 -1.40
N THR A 135 12.96 -8.28 -0.93
CA THR A 135 12.17 -7.40 -1.81
C THR A 135 13.06 -6.51 -2.66
N GLU A 136 14.08 -5.90 -2.05
CA GLU A 136 15.09 -5.11 -2.75
C GLU A 136 15.81 -5.94 -3.81
N SER A 137 16.31 -7.14 -3.46
CA SER A 137 16.99 -8.04 -4.39
C SER A 137 16.12 -8.42 -5.59
N ILE A 138 14.83 -8.66 -5.36
CA ILE A 138 13.86 -8.95 -6.42
C ILE A 138 13.64 -7.70 -7.30
N ILE A 139 13.42 -6.52 -6.73
CA ILE A 139 13.21 -5.29 -7.51
C ILE A 139 14.44 -4.99 -8.35
N LEU A 140 15.64 -5.00 -7.76
CA LEU A 140 16.90 -4.76 -8.46
C LEU A 140 17.08 -5.76 -9.61
N HIS A 141 16.80 -7.06 -9.39
CA HIS A 141 16.84 -8.07 -10.45
C HIS A 141 15.84 -7.75 -11.58
N LEU A 142 14.59 -7.41 -11.25
CA LEU A 142 13.54 -7.14 -12.24
C LEU A 142 13.82 -5.90 -13.10
N LEU A 143 14.48 -4.88 -12.56
CA LEU A 143 14.86 -3.67 -13.31
C LEU A 143 15.78 -3.99 -14.49
N HIS A 144 16.67 -4.99 -14.38
CA HIS A 144 17.47 -5.46 -15.52
C HIS A 144 16.57 -6.04 -16.63
N GLY A 145 15.47 -6.69 -16.26
CA GLY A 145 14.51 -7.27 -17.19
C GLY A 145 13.71 -6.23 -18.00
N PHE A 146 13.70 -4.96 -17.60
CA PHE A 146 13.03 -3.89 -18.35
C PHE A 146 13.71 -3.64 -19.70
N LEU A 147 15.01 -3.92 -19.80
CA LEU A 147 15.81 -3.76 -21.02
C LEU A 147 15.85 -5.04 -21.87
N SER A 148 15.12 -6.09 -21.49
CA SER A 148 15.09 -7.35 -22.25
C SER A 148 14.54 -7.15 -23.67
N LYS A 149 15.08 -7.86 -24.66
CA LYS A 149 14.54 -7.89 -26.03
C LYS A 149 13.16 -8.56 -26.08
N GLU A 150 12.90 -9.51 -25.18
CA GLU A 150 11.65 -10.27 -25.13
C GLU A 150 10.52 -9.46 -24.48
N LYS A 151 9.42 -9.25 -25.23
CA LYS A 151 8.26 -8.47 -24.78
C LYS A 151 7.65 -9.00 -23.47
N MET A 152 7.51 -10.32 -23.33
CA MET A 152 6.88 -10.92 -22.16
C MET A 152 7.71 -10.77 -20.89
N ILE A 153 9.05 -10.80 -21.01
CA ILE A 153 9.94 -10.53 -19.88
C ILE A 153 9.72 -9.11 -19.39
N ARG A 154 9.78 -8.12 -20.29
CA ARG A 154 9.54 -6.72 -19.94
C ARG A 154 8.17 -6.53 -19.27
N LEU A 155 7.11 -7.10 -19.88
CA LEU A 155 5.76 -7.01 -19.35
C LEU A 155 5.65 -7.55 -17.91
N ARG A 156 6.17 -8.76 -17.66
CA ARG A 156 6.09 -9.38 -16.34
C ARG A 156 6.95 -8.68 -15.30
N CYS A 157 8.12 -8.18 -15.69
CA CYS A 157 8.93 -7.37 -14.80
C CYS A 157 8.19 -6.11 -14.38
N CYS A 158 7.61 -5.36 -15.33
CA CYS A 158 6.82 -4.17 -15.00
C CYS A 158 5.60 -4.50 -14.12
N GLN A 159 4.90 -5.60 -14.42
CA GLN A 159 3.75 -6.05 -13.63
C GLN A 159 4.15 -6.38 -12.18
N LEU A 160 5.21 -7.17 -11.98
CA LEU A 160 5.64 -7.56 -10.65
C LEU A 160 6.17 -6.35 -9.86
N VAL A 161 6.99 -5.49 -10.47
CA VAL A 161 7.46 -4.25 -9.81
C VAL A 161 6.27 -3.37 -9.41
N SER A 162 5.27 -3.20 -10.29
CA SER A 162 4.07 -2.43 -9.99
C SER A 162 3.30 -2.99 -8.78
N MET A 163 3.12 -4.31 -8.70
CA MET A 163 2.47 -4.95 -7.56
C MET A 163 3.29 -4.81 -6.27
N LEU A 164 4.62 -4.88 -6.34
CA LEU A 164 5.49 -4.70 -5.17
C LEU A 164 5.47 -3.26 -4.65
N VAL A 165 5.53 -2.27 -5.54
CA VAL A 165 5.41 -0.86 -5.16
C VAL A 165 4.07 -0.58 -4.50
N LEU A 166 2.98 -1.12 -5.06
CA LEU A 166 1.65 -1.00 -4.45
C LEU A 166 1.63 -1.59 -3.03
N LEU A 167 2.16 -2.81 -2.87
CA LEU A 167 2.26 -3.47 -1.56
C LEU A 167 3.05 -2.64 -0.56
N MET A 168 4.20 -2.08 -0.95
CA MET A 168 5.02 -1.24 -0.07
C MET A 168 4.23 -0.03 0.44
N LYS A 169 3.51 0.66 -0.45
CA LYS A 169 2.68 1.80 -0.05
C LYS A 169 1.53 1.42 0.86
N GLU A 170 0.92 0.25 0.67
CA GLU A 170 -0.07 -0.25 1.62
C GLU A 170 0.49 -0.56 3.01
N ILE A 171 1.76 -0.93 3.12
CA ILE A 171 2.42 -1.18 4.41
C ILE A 171 2.73 0.15 5.11
N GLU A 172 3.22 1.14 4.37
CA GLU A 172 3.49 2.49 4.90
C GLU A 172 2.21 3.25 5.34
N LEU A 173 1.01 2.81 4.92
CA LEU A 173 -0.26 3.38 5.39
C LEU A 173 -0.53 3.19 6.88
N VAL A 174 0.07 2.18 7.51
CA VAL A 174 -0.12 1.90 8.95
C VAL A 174 1.07 2.35 9.78
N ASP A 175 1.95 3.17 9.20
CA ASP A 175 3.12 3.71 9.88
C ASP A 175 2.73 4.57 11.08
N LYS A 176 3.60 4.61 12.10
CA LYS A 176 3.39 5.44 13.29
C LYS A 176 3.46 6.92 12.92
N GLU A 177 4.35 7.28 12.01
CA GLU A 177 4.61 8.65 11.61
C GLU A 177 3.58 9.13 10.59
N ALA A 178 2.85 10.20 10.95
CA ALA A 178 1.80 10.74 10.10
C ALA A 178 2.34 11.26 8.76
N GLY A 179 3.56 11.78 8.72
CA GLY A 179 4.20 12.23 7.48
C GLY A 179 4.43 11.07 6.49
N VAL A 180 4.82 9.90 7.00
CA VAL A 180 4.98 8.69 6.18
C VAL A 180 3.62 8.23 5.66
N ARG A 181 2.61 8.14 6.53
CA ARG A 181 1.23 7.79 6.12
C ARG A 181 0.66 8.74 5.07
N ALA A 182 0.89 10.05 5.20
CA ALA A 182 0.44 11.06 4.23
C ALA A 182 1.10 10.86 2.86
N ASN A 183 2.43 10.68 2.83
CA ASN A 183 3.16 10.42 1.59
C ASN A 183 2.74 9.11 0.92
N ALA A 184 2.58 8.04 1.71
CA ALA A 184 2.09 6.75 1.25
C ALA A 184 0.67 6.86 0.68
N SER A 185 -0.20 7.64 1.33
CA SER A 185 -1.55 7.92 0.85
C SER A 185 -1.57 8.62 -0.50
N VAL A 186 -0.74 9.66 -0.69
CA VAL A 186 -0.61 10.35 -1.99
C VAL A 186 -0.10 9.39 -3.07
N ALA A 187 0.95 8.62 -2.77
CA ALA A 187 1.54 7.67 -3.70
C ALA A 187 0.52 6.61 -4.11
N LEU A 188 -0.21 6.04 -3.13
CA LEU A 188 -1.22 5.03 -3.39
C LEU A 188 -2.39 5.60 -4.21
N CYS A 189 -2.87 6.81 -3.89
CA CYS A 189 -3.91 7.46 -4.70
C CYS A 189 -3.48 7.58 -6.16
N ARG A 190 -2.24 8.00 -6.44
CA ARG A 190 -1.70 8.11 -7.80
C ARG A 190 -1.63 6.76 -8.53
N LEU A 191 -1.26 5.69 -7.81
CA LEU A 191 -1.18 4.34 -8.38
C LEU A 191 -2.56 3.76 -8.70
N LEU A 192 -3.62 4.24 -8.04
CA LEU A 192 -4.98 3.74 -8.21
C LEU A 192 -5.78 4.48 -9.30
N ILE A 193 -5.28 5.60 -9.83
CA ILE A 193 -5.97 6.39 -10.86
C ILE A 193 -6.33 5.50 -12.06
N GLY A 194 -7.62 5.45 -12.40
CA GLY A 194 -8.12 4.66 -13.54
C GLY A 194 -8.08 3.14 -13.35
N ASN A 195 -7.74 2.66 -12.14
CA ASN A 195 -7.59 1.22 -11.86
C ASN A 195 -8.15 0.80 -10.49
N HIS A 196 -8.91 1.67 -9.81
CA HIS A 196 -9.41 1.43 -8.46
C HIS A 196 -10.30 0.17 -8.34
N ILE A 197 -11.04 -0.20 -9.39
CA ILE A 197 -11.91 -1.40 -9.43
C ILE A 197 -11.09 -2.68 -9.20
N ASN A 198 -9.88 -2.76 -9.75
CA ASN A 198 -9.01 -3.93 -9.59
C ASN A 198 -8.31 -3.97 -8.22
N HIS A 199 -8.39 -2.89 -7.45
CA HIS A 199 -7.68 -2.68 -6.20
C HIS A 199 -8.61 -2.15 -5.10
N LEU A 200 -9.82 -2.69 -5.02
CA LEU A 200 -10.85 -2.27 -4.07
C LEU A 200 -10.38 -2.35 -2.60
N SER A 201 -9.54 -3.35 -2.27
CA SER A 201 -8.94 -3.45 -0.94
C SER A 201 -8.06 -2.25 -0.60
N SER A 202 -7.28 -1.75 -1.57
CA SER A 202 -6.39 -0.60 -1.39
C SER A 202 -7.21 0.69 -1.28
N LEU A 203 -8.26 0.82 -2.09
CA LEU A 203 -9.21 1.94 -2.03
C LEU A 203 -9.91 1.99 -0.66
N ASN A 204 -10.40 0.85 -0.16
CA ASN A 204 -11.07 0.79 1.13
C ASN A 204 -10.15 1.21 2.27
N LYS A 205 -8.87 0.82 2.25
CA LYS A 205 -7.88 1.31 3.23
C LYS A 205 -7.72 2.84 3.19
N LEU A 206 -7.68 3.44 1.99
CA LEU A 206 -7.64 4.90 1.86
C LEU A 206 -8.91 5.54 2.40
N ILE A 207 -10.08 4.96 2.14
CA ILE A 207 -11.36 5.45 2.68
C ILE A 207 -11.39 5.34 4.20
N ASP A 208 -10.88 4.25 4.77
CA ASP A 208 -10.80 4.07 6.22
C ASP A 208 -9.88 5.12 6.86
N LEU A 209 -8.71 5.39 6.27
CA LEU A 209 -7.84 6.47 6.72
C LEU A 209 -8.49 7.85 6.55
N LEU A 210 -9.19 8.08 5.44
CA LEU A 210 -9.93 9.33 5.22
C LEU A 210 -10.96 9.56 6.33
N LYS A 211 -11.61 8.50 6.82
CA LYS A 211 -12.60 8.57 7.90
C LYS A 211 -11.99 8.74 9.27
N TYR A 212 -10.98 7.92 9.58
CA TYR A 212 -10.59 7.62 10.95
C TYR A 212 -9.14 7.99 11.31
N ASP A 213 -8.28 8.40 10.37
CA ASP A 213 -6.93 8.82 10.74
C ASP A 213 -7.00 10.05 11.66
N ASN A 214 -6.27 10.01 12.77
CA ASN A 214 -6.26 11.11 13.73
C ASN A 214 -5.62 12.38 13.16
N ASN A 215 -4.63 12.23 12.26
CA ASN A 215 -3.88 13.34 11.72
C ASN A 215 -4.61 13.97 10.52
N ALA A 216 -4.84 15.28 10.60
CA ALA A 216 -5.55 16.03 9.57
C ALA A 216 -4.83 16.05 8.22
N GLU A 217 -3.50 16.05 8.19
CA GLU A 217 -2.70 16.06 6.96
C GLU A 217 -2.83 14.74 6.19
N VAL A 218 -2.93 13.60 6.89
CA VAL A 218 -3.17 12.30 6.23
C VAL A 218 -4.53 12.31 5.54
N ARG A 219 -5.59 12.74 6.25
CA ARG A 219 -6.93 12.89 5.66
C ARG A 219 -6.88 13.86 4.47
N ARG A 220 -6.20 15.00 4.62
CA ARG A 220 -6.02 16.01 3.56
C ARG A 220 -5.34 15.45 2.31
N ALA A 221 -4.27 14.68 2.50
CA ALA A 221 -3.51 14.04 1.44
C ALA A 221 -4.42 13.11 0.61
N ILE A 222 -5.25 12.32 1.29
CA ILE A 222 -6.23 11.43 0.63
C ILE A 222 -7.31 12.26 -0.07
N MET A 223 -7.89 13.26 0.60
CA MET A 223 -8.92 14.13 0.01
C MET A 223 -8.49 14.76 -1.31
N LEU A 224 -7.22 15.19 -1.40
CA LEU A 224 -6.69 15.85 -2.59
C LEU A 224 -6.16 14.88 -3.64
N GLY A 225 -5.80 13.65 -3.25
CA GLY A 225 -5.21 12.64 -4.11
C GLY A 225 -6.21 11.66 -4.71
N ILE A 226 -7.28 11.33 -3.99
CA ILE A 226 -8.23 10.28 -4.39
C ILE A 226 -8.97 10.65 -5.68
N GLU A 227 -9.13 9.68 -6.57
CA GLU A 227 -9.90 9.85 -7.80
C GLU A 227 -11.37 10.14 -7.46
N ILE A 228 -11.93 11.21 -8.05
CA ILE A 228 -13.32 11.61 -7.84
C ILE A 228 -14.21 10.77 -8.74
N ASN A 229 -15.03 9.90 -8.14
CA ASN A 229 -16.00 9.07 -8.84
C ASN A 229 -17.20 8.77 -7.92
N VAL A 230 -18.19 8.04 -8.44
CA VAL A 230 -19.43 7.73 -7.72
C VAL A 230 -19.19 7.00 -6.38
N ASP A 231 -18.13 6.20 -6.29
CA ASP A 231 -17.79 5.42 -5.09
C ASP A 231 -17.05 6.26 -4.04
N THR A 232 -16.29 7.28 -4.46
CA THR A 232 -15.47 8.11 -3.56
C THR A 232 -16.15 9.40 -3.13
N ILE A 233 -17.06 9.94 -3.94
CA ILE A 233 -17.80 11.18 -3.66
C ILE A 233 -18.48 11.16 -2.29
N PRO A 234 -19.25 10.12 -1.88
CA PRO A 234 -19.91 10.12 -0.59
C PRO A 234 -18.93 10.36 0.59
N TRP A 235 -17.76 9.71 0.54
CA TRP A 235 -16.73 9.83 1.57
C TRP A 235 -16.04 11.19 1.57
N LEU A 236 -15.87 11.80 0.40
CA LEU A 236 -15.36 13.17 0.28
C LEU A 236 -16.32 14.20 0.87
N LEU A 237 -17.63 14.05 0.61
CA LEU A 237 -18.64 14.99 1.10
C LEU A 237 -18.74 15.02 2.63
N GLU A 238 -18.51 13.89 3.31
CA GLU A 238 -18.45 13.85 4.77
C GLU A 238 -17.38 14.78 5.35
N ARG A 239 -16.33 15.09 4.58
CA ARG A 239 -15.27 16.01 5.02
C ARG A 239 -15.71 17.47 5.12
N ALA A 240 -16.95 17.79 4.74
CA ALA A 240 -17.57 19.08 5.00
C ALA A 240 -17.67 19.39 6.50
N ARG A 241 -17.61 18.35 7.35
CA ARG A 241 -17.62 18.47 8.81
C ARG A 241 -16.33 17.93 9.44
N ASP A 242 -15.23 17.92 8.69
CA ASP A 242 -13.93 17.53 9.24
C ASP A 242 -13.54 18.46 10.41
N GLN A 243 -12.90 17.91 11.44
CA GLN A 243 -12.46 18.68 12.60
C GLN A 243 -11.49 19.80 12.20
N ASP A 244 -10.66 19.53 11.20
CA ASP A 244 -9.68 20.49 10.68
C ASP A 244 -10.31 21.46 9.68
N ALA A 245 -10.15 22.77 9.93
CA ALA A 245 -10.74 23.80 9.08
C ALA A 245 -10.13 23.84 7.67
N ILE A 246 -8.85 23.50 7.53
CA ILE A 246 -8.18 23.48 6.23
C ILE A 246 -8.74 22.34 5.35
N ASN A 247 -9.11 21.20 5.95
CA ASN A 247 -9.79 20.10 5.25
C ASN A 247 -11.17 20.53 4.76
N ARG A 248 -11.98 21.13 5.63
CA ARG A 248 -13.30 21.68 5.24
C ARG A 248 -13.15 22.70 4.11
N LYS A 249 -12.22 23.65 4.24
CA LYS A 249 -11.92 24.65 3.20
C LYS A 249 -11.52 24.00 1.89
N ASN A 250 -10.62 23.01 1.91
CA ASN A 250 -10.17 22.33 0.70
C ASN A 250 -11.30 21.57 -0.01
N LEU A 251 -12.27 21.01 0.74
CA LEU A 251 -13.45 20.42 0.13
C LEU A 251 -14.19 21.45 -0.73
N PHE A 252 -14.56 22.60 -0.16
CA PHE A 252 -15.29 23.65 -0.88
C PHE A 252 -14.47 24.28 -2.01
N PHE A 253 -13.18 24.55 -1.77
CA PHE A 253 -12.36 25.31 -2.70
C PHE A 253 -11.72 24.48 -3.82
N LYS A 254 -11.35 23.22 -3.55
CA LYS A 254 -10.56 22.39 -4.49
C LYS A 254 -11.28 21.17 -5.04
N ILE A 255 -12.22 20.61 -4.27
CA ILE A 255 -12.83 19.31 -4.60
C ILE A 255 -14.21 19.50 -5.23
N LEU A 256 -15.11 20.22 -4.56
CA LEU A 256 -16.46 20.46 -5.06
C LEU A 256 -16.53 21.15 -6.43
N PRO A 257 -15.61 22.06 -6.82
CA PRO A 257 -15.61 22.62 -8.18
C PRO A 257 -15.37 21.60 -9.29
N LYS A 258 -14.88 20.39 -8.95
CA LYS A 258 -14.64 19.29 -9.90
C LYS A 258 -15.82 18.31 -9.98
N ILE A 259 -16.87 18.53 -9.18
CA ILE A 259 -18.03 17.65 -9.09
C ILE A 259 -19.22 18.40 -9.68
N ASP A 260 -19.88 17.80 -10.68
CA ASP A 260 -21.16 18.31 -11.14
C ASP A 260 -22.18 18.20 -10.00
N TYR A 261 -22.63 19.34 -9.48
CA TYR A 261 -23.59 19.38 -8.38
C TYR A 261 -24.91 18.68 -8.73
N LYS A 262 -25.24 18.51 -10.02
CA LYS A 262 -26.47 17.85 -10.48
C LYS A 262 -26.55 16.39 -10.05
N ILE A 263 -25.41 15.73 -9.82
CA ILE A 263 -25.37 14.35 -9.33
C ILE A 263 -25.77 14.21 -7.86
N LEU A 264 -25.73 15.32 -7.10
CA LEU A 264 -26.11 15.35 -5.69
C LEU A 264 -27.62 15.57 -5.57
N SER A 265 -28.27 14.89 -4.62
CA SER A 265 -29.68 15.19 -4.31
C SER A 265 -29.82 16.61 -3.78
N ILE A 266 -31.02 17.20 -3.93
CA ILE A 266 -31.31 18.56 -3.43
C ILE A 266 -30.98 18.65 -1.93
N GLU A 267 -31.39 17.66 -1.14
CA GLU A 267 -31.09 17.55 0.28
C GLU A 267 -29.58 17.57 0.58
N LYS A 268 -28.77 16.84 -0.21
CA LYS A 268 -27.31 16.85 -0.04
C LYS A 268 -26.71 18.22 -0.36
N ARG A 269 -27.20 18.89 -1.40
CA ARG A 269 -26.75 20.25 -1.77
C ARG A 269 -27.08 21.23 -0.65
N GLU A 270 -28.31 21.21 -0.15
CA GLU A 270 -28.76 22.09 0.93
C GLU A 270 -27.95 21.88 2.21
N ASN A 271 -27.76 20.63 2.63
CA ASN A 271 -26.95 20.30 3.80
C ASN A 271 -25.50 20.75 3.66
N LEU A 272 -24.91 20.57 2.47
CA LEU A 272 -23.53 20.95 2.17
C LEU A 272 -23.34 22.47 2.18
N LEU A 273 -24.24 23.20 1.50
CA LEU A 273 -24.21 24.67 1.47
C LEU A 273 -24.50 25.28 2.84
N THR A 274 -25.47 24.74 3.58
CA THR A 274 -25.77 25.19 4.94
C THR A 274 -24.57 24.99 5.85
N THR A 275 -23.87 23.85 5.73
CA THR A 275 -22.65 23.58 6.50
C THR A 275 -21.53 24.57 6.15
N GLY A 276 -21.30 24.86 4.86
CA GLY A 276 -20.24 25.78 4.43
C GLY A 276 -20.53 27.25 4.72
N ILE A 277 -21.76 27.72 4.47
CA ILE A 277 -22.16 29.12 4.71
C ILE A 277 -22.22 29.44 6.21
N ARG A 278 -22.56 28.46 7.05
CA ARG A 278 -22.59 28.63 8.51
C ARG A 278 -21.33 28.13 9.20
N ASP A 279 -20.24 27.88 8.45
CA ASP A 279 -19.00 27.44 9.07
C ASP A 279 -18.45 28.54 9.97
N ARG A 280 -17.94 28.13 11.14
CA ARG A 280 -17.34 29.04 12.12
C ARG A 280 -16.01 29.63 11.65
N ASP A 281 -15.33 28.95 10.72
CA ASP A 281 -14.07 29.41 10.18
C ASP A 281 -14.32 30.33 8.96
N PRO A 282 -13.86 31.60 8.98
CA PRO A 282 -14.14 32.56 7.92
C PRO A 282 -13.53 32.14 6.58
N ALA A 283 -12.43 31.38 6.57
CA ALA A 283 -11.82 30.90 5.33
C ALA A 283 -12.63 29.76 4.69
N VAL A 284 -13.32 28.94 5.50
CA VAL A 284 -14.25 27.92 5.00
C VAL A 284 -15.52 28.58 4.45
N HIS A 285 -16.09 29.53 5.19
CA HIS A 285 -17.22 30.35 4.73
C HIS A 285 -16.93 30.99 3.37
N GLN A 286 -15.78 31.66 3.25
CA GLN A 286 -15.37 32.30 2.01
C GLN A 286 -15.17 31.30 0.87
N ALA A 287 -14.61 30.11 1.14
CA ALA A 287 -14.46 29.06 0.14
C ALA A 287 -15.82 28.54 -0.36
N CYS A 288 -16.81 28.42 0.52
CA CYS A 288 -18.17 28.03 0.13
C CYS A 288 -18.84 29.09 -0.75
N ILE A 289 -18.68 30.38 -0.43
CA ILE A 289 -19.17 31.48 -1.28
C ILE A 289 -18.52 31.42 -2.67
N GLN A 290 -17.20 31.21 -2.72
CA GLN A 290 -16.46 31.11 -3.98
C GLN A 290 -16.89 29.91 -4.83
N LEU A 291 -17.21 28.77 -4.22
CA LEU A 291 -17.78 27.62 -4.94
C LEU A 291 -19.07 27.98 -5.65
N ILE A 292 -20.00 28.64 -4.95
CA ILE A 292 -21.29 29.05 -5.52
C ILE A 292 -21.06 30.06 -6.65
N ALA A 293 -20.29 31.12 -6.35
CA ALA A 293 -20.09 32.24 -7.26
C ALA A 293 -19.34 31.84 -8.55
N ASN A 294 -18.31 31.02 -8.43
CA ASN A 294 -17.37 30.74 -9.53
C ASN A 294 -17.64 29.41 -10.24
N SER A 295 -18.36 28.48 -9.60
CA SER A 295 -18.66 27.16 -10.18
C SER A 295 -20.16 26.98 -10.38
N TRP A 296 -20.96 26.87 -9.32
CA TRP A 296 -22.36 26.44 -9.49
C TRP A 296 -23.23 27.44 -10.23
N LEU A 297 -23.05 28.76 -10.00
CA LEU A 297 -23.75 29.78 -10.78
C LEU A 297 -23.35 29.72 -12.26
N LYS A 298 -22.06 29.53 -12.53
CA LYS A 298 -21.56 29.39 -13.90
C LYS A 298 -22.13 28.14 -14.58
N ASP A 299 -22.19 27.02 -13.87
CA ASP A 299 -22.76 25.75 -14.35
C ASP A 299 -24.30 25.81 -14.52
N ALA A 300 -24.93 26.82 -13.94
CA ALA A 300 -26.34 27.18 -14.15
C ALA A 300 -26.51 28.30 -15.19
N ASP A 301 -25.47 28.65 -15.96
CA ASP A 301 -25.47 29.76 -16.93
C ASP A 301 -25.90 31.11 -16.33
N PHE A 302 -25.59 31.32 -15.05
CA PHE A 302 -26.04 32.46 -14.25
C PHE A 302 -27.56 32.64 -14.21
N ASN A 303 -28.30 31.56 -14.48
CA ASN A 303 -29.74 31.54 -14.45
C ASN A 303 -30.25 31.18 -13.05
N LEU A 304 -30.97 32.12 -12.43
CA LEU A 304 -31.49 32.00 -11.08
C LEU A 304 -32.95 31.53 -11.04
N ILE A 305 -33.61 31.43 -12.19
CA ILE A 305 -35.07 31.38 -12.28
C ILE A 305 -35.58 30.06 -12.88
N THR A 306 -34.83 29.49 -13.83
CA THR A 306 -35.23 28.26 -14.55
C THR A 306 -34.28 27.12 -14.25
#